data_AF-A0A8C9IXV1-F1
#
_entry.id   AF-A0A8C9IXV1-F1
#
_cell.length_a   1.000
_cell.length_b   1.000
_cell.length_c   1.000
_cell.angle_alpha   90.00
_cell.angle_beta   90.00
_cell.angle_gamma   90.00
#
_symmetry.space_group_name_H-M   'P 1'
#
loop_
_entity.id
_entity.type
_entity.pdbx_description
1 polymer ?
#
loop_
_entity_poly.entity_id
_entity_poly.type
_entity_poly.pdbx_seq_one_letter_code
_entity_poly.pdbx_strand_id
1 'polypeptide(L)'
;MAAAAAGEARRVLVYGGRGALGSRCVEAFRARNWWVASIDVVENEEASASIVVKMTDSFTEQADQVTAEVGKLLGEEKVDAILCVAGGWAGGNAKSKSLFKNCDLMWKQSIWTSTISSHLATKHLKEGGLLTLAGAKAALDGTPGLPWIPR
;
A
#
# COMPACT_ATOMS: atom_id res chain seq x y z
N MET A 1 28.97 -18.51 -24.69
CA MET A 1 28.70 -18.38 -23.25
C MET A 1 27.39 -17.64 -23.09
N ALA A 2 26.32 -18.34 -22.71
CA ALA A 2 25.04 -17.72 -22.40
C ALA A 2 25.09 -17.28 -20.93
N ALA A 3 25.00 -15.97 -20.67
CA ALA A 3 24.74 -15.47 -19.33
C ALA A 3 23.34 -15.93 -18.93
N ALA A 4 23.24 -16.73 -17.88
CA ALA A 4 21.96 -17.05 -17.27
C ALA A 4 21.27 -15.72 -16.90
N ALA A 5 20.03 -15.53 -17.34
CA ALA A 5 19.20 -14.43 -16.85
C ALA A 5 19.11 -14.57 -15.34
N ALA A 6 19.71 -13.63 -14.60
CA ALA A 6 19.56 -13.54 -13.16
C ALA A 6 18.10 -13.21 -12.88
N GLY A 7 17.26 -14.25 -12.75
CA GLY A 7 15.86 -14.13 -12.41
C GLY A 7 15.73 -13.29 -11.14
N GLU A 8 14.75 -12.38 -11.12
CA GLU A 8 14.52 -11.44 -10.04
C GLU A 8 14.38 -12.20 -8.71
N ALA A 9 15.48 -12.32 -7.97
CA ALA A 9 15.58 -13.25 -6.82
C ALA A 9 14.76 -12.79 -5.61
N ARG A 10 14.23 -11.57 -5.66
CA ARG A 10 13.47 -10.94 -4.59
C ARG A 10 12.24 -10.24 -5.15
N ARG A 11 11.14 -10.35 -4.40
CA ARG A 11 9.81 -9.86 -4.77
C ARG A 11 9.26 -8.94 -3.68
N VAL A 12 8.71 -7.80 -4.06
CA VAL A 12 8.08 -6.85 -3.12
C VAL A 12 6.73 -6.39 -3.66
N LEU A 13 5.75 -6.27 -2.76
CA LEU A 13 4.51 -5.54 -3.03
C LEU A 13 4.60 -4.14 -2.43
N VAL A 14 4.24 -3.12 -3.21
CA VAL A 14 4.13 -1.74 -2.74
C VAL A 14 2.66 -1.31 -2.86
N TYR A 15 1.96 -1.25 -1.72
CA TYR A 15 0.60 -0.72 -1.66
C TYR A 15 0.69 0.79 -1.51
N GLY A 16 0.09 1.53 -2.44
CA GLY A 16 0.31 2.97 -2.63
C GLY A 16 1.48 3.25 -3.57
N GLY A 17 1.78 2.33 -4.49
CA GLY A 17 2.98 2.36 -5.35
C GLY A 17 3.03 3.49 -6.38
N ARG A 18 1.96 4.29 -6.52
CA ARG A 18 1.95 5.54 -7.32
C ARG A 18 1.96 6.80 -6.45
N GLY A 19 1.89 6.65 -5.13
CA GLY A 19 2.06 7.77 -4.19
C GLY A 19 3.51 8.27 -4.16
N ALA A 20 3.72 9.45 -3.59
CA ALA A 20 5.04 10.10 -3.57
C ALA A 20 6.17 9.21 -3.02
N LEU A 21 5.92 8.52 -1.89
CA LEU A 21 6.89 7.55 -1.35
C LEU A 21 6.89 6.24 -2.13
N GLY A 22 5.71 5.74 -2.51
CA GLY A 22 5.56 4.46 -3.20
C GLY A 22 6.27 4.40 -4.54
N SER A 23 6.15 5.44 -5.37
CA SER A 23 6.87 5.50 -6.65
C SER A 23 8.39 5.42 -6.45
N ARG A 24 8.94 6.13 -5.45
CA ARG A 24 10.36 6.04 -5.11
C ARG A 24 10.76 4.66 -4.59
N CYS A 25 9.88 3.96 -3.87
CA CYS A 25 10.11 2.57 -3.50
C CYS A 25 10.17 1.68 -4.73
N VAL A 26 9.20 1.80 -5.65
CA VAL A 26 9.16 1.03 -6.91
C VAL A 26 10.46 1.25 -7.69
N GLU A 27 10.80 2.50 -8.00
CA GLU A 27 12.05 2.87 -8.68
C GLU A 27 13.28 2.24 -8.01
N ALA A 28 13.40 2.39 -6.68
CA ALA A 28 14.58 1.95 -5.95
C ALA A 28 14.76 0.43 -5.94
N PHE A 29 13.68 -0.35 -5.85
CA PHE A 29 13.73 -1.81 -5.91
C PHE A 29 13.93 -2.31 -7.35
N ARG A 30 13.26 -1.70 -8.33
CA ARG A 30 13.45 -2.00 -9.76
C ARG A 30 14.89 -1.75 -10.20
N ALA A 31 15.51 -0.65 -9.77
CA ALA A 31 16.93 -0.34 -10.02
C ALA A 31 17.92 -1.37 -9.43
N ARG A 32 17.46 -2.22 -8.50
CA ARG A 32 18.24 -3.33 -7.91
C ARG A 32 17.87 -4.69 -8.50
N ASN A 33 17.12 -4.71 -9.60
CA ASN A 33 16.63 -5.91 -10.29
C ASN A 33 15.71 -6.78 -9.40
N TRP A 34 14.89 -6.15 -8.55
CA TRP A 34 13.83 -6.87 -7.83
C TRP A 34 12.55 -6.84 -8.65
N TRP A 35 11.74 -7.88 -8.52
CA TRP A 35 10.38 -7.89 -9.02
C TRP A 35 9.52 -7.03 -8.08
N VAL A 36 8.79 -6.06 -8.63
CA VAL A 36 7.95 -5.17 -7.83
C VAL A 36 6.55 -5.13 -8.41
N ALA A 37 5.55 -5.43 -7.59
CA ALA A 37 4.16 -5.16 -7.93
C ALA A 37 3.66 -3.92 -7.19
N SER A 38 3.10 -2.98 -7.95
CA SER A 38 2.42 -1.79 -7.44
C SER A 38 0.93 -2.09 -7.25
N ILE A 39 0.37 -1.76 -6.09
CA ILE A 39 -1.07 -1.81 -5.82
C ILE A 39 -1.53 -0.39 -5.55
N ASP A 40 -2.33 0.19 -6.44
CA ASP A 40 -2.80 1.56 -6.32
C ASP A 40 -4.08 1.77 -7.14
N VAL A 41 -4.73 2.93 -7.01
CA VAL A 41 -5.94 3.27 -7.80
C VAL A 41 -5.60 3.61 -9.26
N VAL A 42 -4.32 3.75 -9.58
CA VAL A 42 -3.83 3.92 -10.95
C VAL A 42 -2.55 3.11 -11.15
N GLU A 43 -2.36 2.60 -12.36
CA GLU A 43 -1.18 1.86 -12.77
C GLU A 43 0.13 2.65 -12.56
N ASN A 44 1.20 1.93 -12.22
CA ASN A 44 2.57 2.41 -12.26
C ASN A 44 3.35 1.60 -13.31
N GLU A 45 3.66 2.24 -14.44
CA GLU A 45 4.34 1.62 -15.60
C GLU A 45 5.79 1.21 -15.32
N GLU A 46 6.40 1.72 -14.24
CA GLU A 46 7.77 1.37 -13.85
C GLU A 46 7.83 0.05 -13.05
N ALA A 47 6.70 -0.40 -12.50
CA ALA A 47 6.60 -1.64 -11.76
C ALA A 47 6.67 -2.86 -12.70
N SER A 48 7.09 -4.01 -12.17
CA SER A 48 7.05 -5.27 -12.93
C SER A 48 5.62 -5.74 -13.20
N ALA A 49 4.67 -5.35 -12.33
CA ALA A 49 3.24 -5.55 -12.47
C ALA A 49 2.46 -4.47 -11.71
N SER A 50 1.22 -4.21 -12.11
CA SER A 50 0.32 -3.30 -11.41
C SER A 50 -1.05 -3.95 -11.17
N ILE A 51 -1.59 -3.73 -9.97
CA ILE A 51 -2.96 -4.07 -9.60
C ILE A 51 -3.71 -2.77 -9.37
N VAL A 52 -4.74 -2.55 -10.19
CA VAL A 52 -5.56 -1.34 -10.13
C VAL A 52 -6.72 -1.57 -9.15
N VAL A 53 -6.68 -0.87 -8.03
CA VAL A 53 -7.71 -0.94 -7.00
C VAL A 53 -9.00 -0.29 -7.53
N LYS A 54 -10.10 -1.04 -7.51
CA LYS A 54 -11.41 -0.50 -7.91
C LYS A 54 -11.91 0.49 -6.87
N MET A 55 -12.28 1.69 -7.33
CA MET A 55 -12.94 2.68 -6.49
C MET A 55 -14.35 2.21 -6.12
N THR A 56 -14.59 1.97 -4.84
CA THR A 56 -15.88 1.53 -4.30
C THR A 56 -16.08 2.09 -2.89
N ASP A 57 -17.34 2.16 -2.46
CA ASP A 57 -17.72 2.46 -1.08
C ASP A 57 -17.79 1.20 -0.20
N SER A 58 -17.66 0.01 -0.80
CA SER A 58 -17.66 -1.27 -0.08
C SER A 58 -16.25 -1.74 0.24
N PHE A 59 -15.88 -1.69 1.52
CA PHE A 59 -14.59 -2.19 1.99
C PHE A 59 -14.34 -3.65 1.58
N THR A 60 -15.34 -4.51 1.75
CA THR A 60 -15.19 -5.94 1.46
C THR A 60 -15.02 -6.20 -0.03
N GLU A 61 -15.71 -5.44 -0.89
CA GLU A 61 -15.53 -5.56 -2.34
C GLU A 61 -14.10 -5.20 -2.76
N GLN A 62 -13.56 -4.10 -2.23
CA GLN A 62 -12.17 -3.71 -2.50
C GLN A 62 -11.19 -4.76 -1.96
N ALA A 63 -11.43 -5.26 -0.74
CA ALA A 63 -10.58 -6.25 -0.10
C ALA A 63 -10.57 -7.58 -0.87
N ASP A 64 -11.75 -8.07 -1.29
CA ASP A 64 -11.89 -9.30 -2.06
C ASP A 64 -11.25 -9.17 -3.44
N GLN A 65 -11.45 -8.03 -4.13
CA GLN A 65 -10.84 -7.78 -5.44
C GLN A 65 -9.31 -7.76 -5.36
N VAL A 66 -8.73 -6.96 -4.47
CA VAL A 66 -7.27 -6.88 -4.32
C VAL A 66 -6.69 -8.22 -3.90
N THR A 67 -7.33 -8.92 -2.95
CA THR A 67 -6.88 -10.24 -2.49
C THR A 67 -6.91 -11.27 -3.62
N ALA A 68 -7.97 -11.30 -4.43
CA ALA A 68 -8.09 -12.21 -5.56
C ALA A 68 -7.08 -11.91 -6.66
N GLU A 69 -6.85 -10.63 -6.99
CA GLU A 69 -5.90 -10.24 -8.04
C GLU A 69 -4.45 -10.47 -7.61
N VAL A 70 -4.08 -10.15 -6.37
CA VAL A 70 -2.75 -10.49 -5.83
C VAL A 70 -2.55 -12.01 -5.81
N GLY A 71 -3.57 -12.77 -5.40
CA GLY A 71 -3.51 -14.23 -5.40
C GLY A 71 -3.29 -14.82 -6.79
N LYS A 72 -3.97 -14.27 -7.82
CA LYS A 72 -3.76 -14.67 -9.22
C LYS A 72 -2.38 -14.26 -9.75
N LEU A 73 -1.92 -13.06 -9.40
CA LEU A 73 -0.64 -12.53 -9.87
C LEU A 73 0.55 -13.33 -9.32
N LEU A 74 0.50 -13.71 -8.04
CA LEU A 74 1.60 -14.41 -7.37
C LEU A 74 1.49 -15.94 -7.52
N GLY A 75 0.29 -16.50 -7.61
CA GLY A 75 0.10 -17.95 -7.55
C GLY A 75 0.67 -18.50 -6.24
N GLU A 76 1.63 -19.43 -6.35
CA GLU A 76 2.32 -20.03 -5.21
C GLU A 76 3.54 -19.22 -4.73
N GLU A 77 3.97 -18.22 -5.50
CA GLU A 77 5.13 -17.40 -5.17
C GLU A 77 4.87 -16.54 -3.92
N LYS A 78 5.93 -16.33 -3.13
CA LYS A 78 5.91 -15.51 -1.92
C LYS A 78 6.77 -14.27 -2.10
N VAL A 79 6.44 -13.20 -1.37
CA VAL A 79 7.18 -11.94 -1.39
C VAL A 79 8.05 -11.79 -0.16
N ASP A 80 9.19 -11.10 -0.34
CA ASP A 80 10.13 -10.79 0.74
C ASP A 80 9.62 -9.65 1.63
N ALA A 81 8.88 -8.71 1.03
CA ALA A 81 8.25 -7.63 1.78
C ALA A 81 6.93 -7.15 1.17
N ILE A 82 6.07 -6.63 2.05
CA ILE A 82 4.90 -5.84 1.70
C ILE A 82 5.07 -4.46 2.35
N LEU A 83 5.10 -3.42 1.52
CA LEU A 83 5.26 -2.04 1.95
C LEU A 83 3.94 -1.30 1.75
N CYS A 84 3.16 -1.13 2.83
CA CYS A 84 1.94 -0.34 2.80
C CYS A 84 2.26 1.12 3.09
N VAL A 85 2.50 1.87 2.02
CA VAL A 85 2.79 3.31 2.05
C VAL A 85 1.62 4.15 1.49
N ALA A 86 0.50 3.49 1.18
CA ALA A 86 -0.75 4.14 0.87
C ALA A 86 -1.24 4.95 2.09
N GLY A 87 -1.78 6.12 1.80
CA GLY A 87 -2.22 7.06 2.81
C GLY A 87 -2.39 8.45 2.20
N GLY A 88 -2.85 9.36 3.03
CA GLY A 88 -3.07 10.74 2.67
C GLY A 88 -3.39 11.54 3.92
N TRP A 89 -3.74 12.80 3.73
CA TRP A 89 -4.12 13.63 4.85
C TRP A 89 -5.30 14.54 4.49
N ALA A 90 -6.28 14.58 5.39
CA ALA A 90 -7.37 15.53 5.40
C ALA A 90 -7.69 15.92 6.85
N GLY A 91 -7.63 17.21 7.17
CA GLY A 91 -7.87 17.73 8.51
C GLY A 91 -9.35 18.04 8.81
N GLY A 92 -9.59 18.63 9.98
CA GLY A 92 -10.92 19.07 10.43
C GLY A 92 -11.18 18.69 11.88
N ASN A 93 -11.65 19.65 12.68
CA ASN A 93 -12.13 19.35 14.04
C ASN A 93 -13.56 18.77 14.01
N ALA A 94 -14.06 18.33 15.16
CA ALA A 94 -15.40 17.73 15.28
C ALA A 94 -16.56 18.66 14.89
N LYS A 95 -16.34 19.99 14.82
CA LYS A 95 -17.34 20.98 14.37
C LYS A 95 -17.31 21.21 12.85
N SER A 96 -16.30 20.69 12.15
CA SER A 96 -16.16 20.90 10.71
C SER A 96 -17.33 20.30 9.93
N LYS A 97 -17.87 21.06 8.96
CA LYS A 97 -18.87 20.54 8.01
C LYS A 97 -18.32 19.39 7.16
N SER A 98 -17.00 19.30 7.01
CA SER A 98 -16.34 18.24 6.23
C SER A 98 -15.96 17.01 7.05
N LEU A 99 -16.31 16.94 8.35
CA LEU A 99 -15.87 15.88 9.25
C LEU A 99 -16.11 14.48 8.66
N PHE A 100 -17.35 14.16 8.30
CA PHE A 100 -17.70 12.83 7.80
C PHE A 100 -17.02 12.49 6.48
N LYS A 101 -16.95 13.46 5.55
CA LYS A 101 -16.24 13.30 4.27
C LYS A 101 -14.75 13.01 4.47
N ASN A 102 -14.11 13.74 5.37
CA ASN A 102 -12.67 13.60 5.60
C ASN A 102 -12.36 12.31 6.38
N CYS A 103 -13.22 11.91 7.32
CA CYS A 103 -13.14 10.62 7.99
C CYS A 103 -13.23 9.46 6.99
N ASP A 104 -14.25 9.44 6.13
CA ASP A 104 -14.42 8.40 5.10
C ASP A 104 -13.16 8.28 4.22
N LEU A 105 -12.64 9.41 3.73
CA LEU A 105 -11.41 9.44 2.95
C LEU A 105 -10.20 8.88 3.71
N MET A 106 -9.98 9.30 4.96
CA MET A 106 -8.84 8.86 5.77
C MET A 106 -8.92 7.38 6.13
N TRP A 107 -10.11 6.87 6.42
CA TRP A 107 -10.33 5.46 6.69
C TRP A 107 -10.05 4.62 5.45
N LYS A 108 -10.55 5.03 4.28
CA LYS A 108 -10.27 4.35 3.00
C LYS A 108 -8.79 4.34 2.65
N GLN A 109 -8.08 5.46 2.87
CA GLN A 109 -6.67 5.56 2.46
C GLN A 109 -5.69 4.91 3.45
N SER A 110 -6.02 4.81 4.74
CA SER A 110 -5.09 4.32 5.78
C SER A 110 -5.53 3.03 6.46
N ILE A 111 -6.82 2.92 6.82
CA ILE A 111 -7.33 1.73 7.52
C ILE A 111 -7.50 0.59 6.52
N TRP A 112 -8.22 0.83 5.42
CA TRP A 112 -8.53 -0.25 4.46
C TRP A 112 -7.26 -0.84 3.85
N THR A 113 -6.34 0.03 3.43
CA THR A 113 -5.05 -0.36 2.84
C THR A 113 -4.18 -1.15 3.82
N SER A 114 -4.12 -0.73 5.09
CA SER A 114 -3.40 -1.46 6.15
C SER A 114 -4.02 -2.82 6.46
N THR A 115 -5.36 -2.90 6.53
CA THR A 115 -6.07 -4.15 6.79
C THR A 115 -5.87 -5.15 5.64
N ILE A 116 -6.03 -4.71 4.39
CA ILE A 116 -5.81 -5.57 3.22
C ILE A 116 -4.34 -6.01 3.17
N SER A 117 -3.38 -5.10 3.36
CA SER A 117 -1.96 -5.45 3.37
C SER A 117 -1.61 -6.47 4.44
N SER A 118 -2.21 -6.36 5.63
CA SER A 118 -2.04 -7.33 6.71
C SER A 118 -2.59 -8.70 6.33
N HIS A 119 -3.75 -8.76 5.67
CA HIS A 119 -4.31 -10.03 5.18
C HIS A 119 -3.46 -10.64 4.05
N LEU A 120 -2.97 -9.82 3.12
CA LEU A 120 -2.04 -10.28 2.08
C LEU A 120 -0.76 -10.85 2.70
N ALA A 121 -0.26 -10.28 3.80
CA ALA A 121 0.93 -10.78 4.46
C ALA A 121 0.75 -12.19 5.00
N THR A 122 -0.40 -12.53 5.60
CA THR A 122 -0.64 -13.90 6.10
C THR A 122 -0.68 -14.94 4.98
N LYS A 123 -1.03 -14.51 3.75
CA LYS A 123 -1.14 -15.38 2.58
C LYS A 123 0.11 -15.46 1.72
N HIS A 124 0.85 -14.36 1.59
CA HIS A 124 1.87 -14.22 0.54
C HIS A 124 3.25 -13.81 1.04
N LEU A 125 3.40 -13.44 2.31
CA LEU A 125 4.72 -13.09 2.86
C LEU A 125 5.53 -14.37 3.15
N LYS A 126 6.84 -14.34 2.87
CA LYS A 126 7.77 -15.39 3.28
C LYS A 126 7.89 -15.44 4.81
N GLU A 127 8.26 -16.60 5.34
CA GLU A 127 8.74 -16.68 6.72
C GLU A 127 9.99 -15.80 6.89
N GLY A 128 10.01 -15.01 7.98
CA GLY A 128 11.05 -13.97 8.18
C GLY A 128 10.92 -12.75 7.25
N GLY A 129 9.86 -12.66 6.44
CA GLY A 129 9.58 -11.49 5.61
C GLY A 129 9.10 -10.28 6.39
N LEU A 130 9.00 -9.14 5.71
CA LEU A 130 8.69 -7.85 6.33
C LEU A 130 7.34 -7.29 5.86
N LEU A 131 6.47 -6.93 6.81
CA LEU A 131 5.33 -6.04 6.58
C LEU A 131 5.63 -4.67 7.22
N THR A 132 5.49 -3.60 6.44
CA THR A 132 5.53 -2.23 6.97
C THR A 132 4.20 -1.53 6.74
N LEU A 133 3.76 -0.75 7.73
CA LEU A 133 2.53 0.04 7.70
C LEU A 133 2.84 1.52 7.97
N ALA A 134 2.15 2.41 7.28
CA ALA A 134 2.28 3.86 7.45
C ALA A 134 1.48 4.34 8.67
N GLY A 135 2.17 4.65 9.77
CA GLY A 135 1.60 5.36 10.91
C GLY A 135 1.80 6.87 10.85
N ALA A 136 1.35 7.57 11.90
CA ALA A 136 1.60 9.00 12.07
C ALA A 136 2.00 9.32 13.51
N LYS A 137 3.16 9.99 13.70
CA LYS A 137 3.63 10.39 15.03
C LYS A 137 2.58 11.22 15.80
N ALA A 138 1.83 12.07 15.09
CA ALA A 138 0.82 12.92 15.72
C ALA A 138 -0.36 12.14 16.32
N ALA A 139 -0.63 10.92 15.83
CA ALA A 139 -1.70 10.07 16.34
C ALA A 139 -1.32 9.33 17.64
N LEU A 140 -0.12 9.55 18.18
CA LEU A 140 0.26 9.09 19.52
C LEU A 140 -0.38 9.94 20.62
N ASP A 141 -0.90 11.12 20.28
CA ASP A 141 -1.59 12.05 21.18
C ASP A 141 -2.96 12.44 20.60
N GLY A 142 -3.75 13.19 21.36
CA GLY A 142 -5.01 13.76 20.87
C GLY A 142 -4.79 14.72 19.70
N THR A 143 -5.60 14.57 18.63
CA THR A 143 -5.49 15.35 17.39
C THR A 143 -6.71 16.27 17.17
N PRO A 144 -7.04 17.21 18.09
CA PRO A 144 -8.34 17.92 18.11
C PRO A 144 -8.63 18.81 16.89
N GLY A 145 -7.62 19.10 16.07
CA GLY A 145 -7.83 19.81 14.81
C GLY A 145 -6.56 20.07 14.01
N LEU A 146 -5.54 19.21 14.14
CA LEU A 146 -4.15 19.42 13.68
C LEU A 146 -4.07 20.32 12.43
N PRO A 147 -3.61 21.58 12.54
CA PRO A 147 -3.39 22.41 11.37
C PRO A 147 -1.98 22.22 10.78
N TRP A 148 -1.23 21.16 11.17
CA TRP A 148 0.20 21.08 11.58
C TRP A 148 0.52 21.93 12.85
N ILE A 149 0.82 21.29 13.99
CA ILE A 149 0.67 21.78 15.41
C ILE A 149 1.76 22.80 15.85
N PRO A 150 1.41 23.87 16.61
CA PRO A 150 1.58 23.90 18.09
C PRO A 150 0.28 24.25 18.85
N ARG A 151 0.26 23.94 20.15
CA ARG A 151 -0.88 24.17 21.07
C ARG A 151 -1.21 25.65 21.25
#